data_AF-A0A1F4XUA3-F1
#
_entry.id   AF-A0A1F4XUA3-F1
#
_cell.length_a   1.000
_cell.length_b   1.000
_cell.length_c   1.000
_cell.angle_alpha   90.00
_cell.angle_beta   90.00
_cell.angle_gamma   90.00
#
_symmetry.space_group_name_H-M   'P 1'
#
loop_
_entity.id
_entity.type
_entity.pdbx_description
1 polymer ?
#
loop_
_entity_poly.entity_id
_entity_poly.type
_entity_poly.pdbx_seq_one_letter_code
_entity_poly.pdbx_strand_id
1 'polypeptide(L)'
;MKRLFLFVFLLVLILAASSWAVDESKTPLDEQMDEVQYVPNQFVVQFKTEAEPVRPVLLKGIVTTGVQALDALNQRFEVTAIEREFPGAKPEPGAPDLSRYHIVTFNGPYKLEDVISAYAALPNVESVEPIGIHPLYDIYPNDYYFQGQPDPWNQWGLHNAADHDIDAPCAWQINSGSTSVIMAILDSGVRYYHKDLGGSTWPTTTGNIWINPGEIAGNNQDDDGNGYKDDWIGWDWVTGVNGCKKGEDCKTADNDPKDFAGHGTHVAGIAGAMTNNSRGVAGVAGGWGDGTTGSIGNGSKIMCLRIGWLSASGSGYVRMDFAAQAFYYAANKGATSANCSWGSSNSGGLGAAVDYAVAHGVLVCHAAGNSNNNVADYLGARTDVMNVAATDKNDVKASFSSYGTWVDVSAPGVDIVSTYHYYPDPANDYVAAMSGTSMSTPFVTGEAALVKSQFPSYTWQDIYNQIKNTTDNIDALNPGYVGLLGTGRINACRALGGTPNPKAIASGSVPEKFTLFQNFPNPFNLATNISFYLSEKSEVNLTIYNILGEKVKALANGLFEPGNHSLTWDGKNEAGSVVASGIYFYRLNAGDQVITKKMSLLK
;
A
#
# COMPACT_ATOMS: atom_id res chain seq x y z
N MET A 1 42.32 35.02 50.24
CA MET A 1 42.59 34.98 51.69
C MET A 1 41.30 34.71 52.45
N LYS A 2 41.27 33.68 53.31
CA LYS A 2 40.45 33.47 54.54
C LYS A 2 38.93 33.77 54.45
N ARG A 3 38.05 32.75 54.36
CA ARG A 3 37.37 32.01 55.48
C ARG A 3 36.77 32.92 56.57
N LEU A 4 35.45 32.82 56.82
CA LEU A 4 34.80 32.11 57.96
C LEU A 4 33.55 32.82 58.60
N PHE A 5 32.52 32.00 58.91
CA PHE A 5 31.35 32.11 59.84
C PHE A 5 30.32 33.28 59.71
N LEU A 6 29.05 33.05 59.36
CA LEU A 6 27.90 32.41 60.07
C LEU A 6 27.16 33.37 61.01
N PHE A 7 25.91 33.75 60.70
CA PHE A 7 24.84 33.96 61.69
C PHE A 7 23.45 33.86 61.05
N VAL A 8 22.60 33.10 61.75
CA VAL A 8 21.23 32.71 61.46
C VAL A 8 20.24 33.82 61.81
N PHE A 9 19.20 34.07 61.00
CA PHE A 9 17.89 34.47 61.53
C PHE A 9 16.75 33.94 60.65
N LEU A 10 15.82 33.27 61.33
CA LEU A 10 14.66 32.53 60.87
C LEU A 10 13.44 33.46 60.84
N LEU A 11 12.65 33.49 59.77
CA LEU A 11 11.25 33.94 59.84
C LEU A 11 10.37 33.22 58.81
N VAL A 12 9.72 32.17 59.32
CA VAL A 12 8.41 31.58 59.00
C VAL A 12 7.73 32.03 57.70
N LEU A 13 7.66 31.10 56.74
CA LEU A 13 6.68 31.10 55.66
C LEU A 13 5.84 29.82 55.78
N ILE A 14 4.55 30.01 55.99
CA ILE A 14 3.51 28.98 56.07
C ILE A 14 3.39 28.33 54.68
N LEU A 15 3.78 27.07 54.55
CA LEU A 15 3.45 26.22 53.41
C LEU A 15 2.45 25.16 53.87
N ALA A 16 1.18 25.39 53.55
CA ALA A 16 0.19 24.34 53.51
C ALA A 16 0.59 23.38 52.38
N ALA A 17 1.11 22.21 52.75
CA ALA A 17 1.29 21.11 51.82
C ALA A 17 -0.08 20.53 51.48
N SER A 18 -0.71 21.02 50.42
CA SER A 18 -1.69 20.22 49.69
C SER A 18 -0.92 19.23 48.84
N SER A 19 -0.93 17.96 49.26
CA SER A 19 -0.54 16.82 48.46
C SER A 19 -1.33 16.84 47.15
N TRP A 20 -0.67 17.15 46.04
CA TRP A 20 -1.19 16.84 44.73
C TRP A 20 -1.02 15.34 44.55
N ALA A 21 -2.10 14.60 44.76
CA ALA A 21 -2.21 13.26 44.23
C ALA A 21 -2.21 13.42 42.71
N VAL A 22 -1.12 13.00 42.08
CA VAL A 22 -1.09 12.75 40.64
C VAL A 22 -2.08 11.62 40.41
N ASP A 23 -3.13 11.88 39.64
CA ASP A 23 -4.01 10.86 39.10
C ASP A 23 -3.19 10.07 38.07
N GLU A 24 -2.49 9.05 38.55
CA GLU A 24 -1.75 8.08 37.75
C GLU A 24 -2.74 7.12 37.06
N SER A 25 -3.52 7.62 36.10
CA SER A 25 -4.07 6.76 35.04
C SER A 25 -2.92 6.39 34.09
N LYS A 26 -2.04 5.51 34.56
CA LYS A 26 -0.87 5.03 33.82
C LYS A 26 -1.30 4.33 32.54
N THR A 27 -1.04 4.96 31.40
CA THR A 27 -0.59 4.26 30.19
C THR A 27 0.88 4.63 29.97
N PRO A 28 1.84 3.88 30.54
CA PRO A 28 3.23 3.97 30.17
C PRO A 28 3.48 2.88 29.12
N LEU A 29 3.35 3.23 27.84
CA LEU A 29 3.82 2.39 26.73
C LEU A 29 5.31 2.75 26.54
N ASP A 30 6.21 1.99 27.18
CA ASP A 30 7.66 2.26 27.13
C ASP A 30 8.38 1.29 26.17
N GLU A 31 9.00 1.88 25.15
CA GLU A 31 10.27 1.55 24.44
C GLU A 31 10.53 0.22 23.69
N GLN A 32 9.62 -0.76 23.59
CA GLN A 32 9.83 -1.89 22.66
C GLN A 32 8.65 -2.09 21.71
N MET A 33 8.84 -1.65 20.47
CA MET A 33 7.82 -1.65 19.41
C MET A 33 7.56 -3.04 18.81
N ASP A 34 8.47 -4.01 19.00
CA ASP A 34 8.44 -5.31 18.30
C ASP A 34 7.75 -6.46 19.08
N GLU A 35 7.28 -6.23 20.32
CA GLU A 35 6.58 -7.25 21.11
C GLU A 35 5.09 -6.93 21.29
N VAL A 36 4.23 -7.96 21.31
CA VAL A 36 2.81 -7.82 21.64
C VAL A 36 2.71 -7.33 23.08
N GLN A 37 2.21 -6.11 23.27
CA GLN A 37 1.94 -5.57 24.58
C GLN A 37 0.56 -6.06 25.06
N TYR A 38 0.29 -6.03 26.36
CA TYR A 38 -1.00 -6.45 26.91
C TYR A 38 -1.59 -5.36 27.81
N VAL A 39 -2.91 -5.24 27.85
CA VAL A 39 -3.59 -4.34 28.79
C VAL A 39 -3.24 -4.77 30.21
N PRO A 40 -2.55 -3.94 31.01
CA PRO A 40 -1.88 -4.41 32.22
C PRO A 40 -2.84 -4.82 33.34
N ASN A 41 -4.08 -4.32 33.32
CA ASN A 41 -5.07 -4.51 34.38
C ASN A 41 -6.41 -5.10 33.89
N GLN A 42 -6.44 -5.65 32.68
CA GLN A 42 -7.63 -6.27 32.11
C GLN A 42 -7.32 -7.58 31.41
N PHE A 43 -8.27 -8.51 31.46
CA PHE A 43 -8.21 -9.77 30.76
C PHE A 43 -9.63 -10.26 30.40
N VAL A 44 -9.71 -11.17 29.45
CA VAL A 44 -10.95 -11.84 29.06
C VAL A 44 -11.06 -13.17 29.79
N VAL A 45 -12.24 -13.47 30.32
CA VAL A 45 -12.59 -14.77 30.90
C VAL A 45 -13.81 -15.34 30.20
N GLN A 46 -13.73 -16.60 29.78
CA GLN A 46 -14.87 -17.37 29.35
C GLN A 46 -15.37 -18.23 30.51
N PHE A 47 -16.60 -18.03 30.96
CA PHE A 47 -17.20 -18.89 32.00
C PHE A 47 -17.85 -20.14 31.41
N LYS A 48 -17.91 -21.22 32.19
CA LYS A 48 -18.71 -22.41 31.84
C LYS A 48 -20.21 -22.10 31.94
N THR A 49 -21.01 -22.73 31.08
CA THR A 49 -22.45 -22.49 30.95
C THR A 49 -23.24 -22.58 32.27
N GLU A 50 -22.82 -23.45 33.20
CA GLU A 50 -23.49 -23.66 34.49
C GLU A 50 -23.07 -22.66 35.58
N ALA A 51 -22.13 -21.75 35.29
CA ALA A 51 -21.47 -20.92 36.29
C ALA A 51 -21.29 -19.46 35.85
N GLU A 52 -22.11 -18.98 34.91
CA GLU A 52 -22.18 -17.55 34.60
C GLU A 52 -22.57 -16.75 35.86
N PRO A 53 -21.82 -15.70 36.22
CA PRO A 53 -22.15 -14.87 37.37
C PRO A 53 -23.51 -14.18 37.14
N VAL A 54 -24.48 -14.48 38.01
CA VAL A 54 -25.83 -13.92 37.95
C VAL A 54 -25.77 -12.47 38.43
N ARG A 55 -25.47 -11.55 37.51
CA ARG A 55 -25.36 -10.10 37.71
C ARG A 55 -24.29 -9.70 38.75
N PRO A 56 -23.05 -9.46 38.32
CA PRO A 56 -22.02 -8.90 39.19
C PRO A 56 -22.49 -7.59 39.83
N VAL A 57 -22.33 -7.45 41.15
CA VAL A 57 -22.69 -6.23 41.90
C VAL A 57 -21.44 -5.66 42.54
N LEU A 58 -21.27 -4.34 42.48
CA LEU A 58 -20.18 -3.65 43.15
C LEU A 58 -20.49 -3.52 44.65
N LEU A 59 -19.70 -4.15 45.51
CA LEU A 59 -19.79 -4.03 46.96
C LEU A 59 -18.47 -3.49 47.50
N LYS A 60 -18.51 -2.28 48.08
CA LYS A 60 -17.32 -1.56 48.58
C LYS A 60 -16.18 -1.43 47.54
N GLY A 61 -16.54 -1.25 46.26
CA GLY A 61 -15.58 -1.10 45.17
C GLY A 61 -15.06 -2.40 44.58
N ILE A 62 -15.44 -3.57 45.11
CA ILE A 62 -15.06 -4.89 44.60
C ILE A 62 -16.29 -5.60 44.03
N VAL A 63 -16.11 -6.25 42.89
CA VAL A 63 -17.17 -7.03 42.24
C VAL A 63 -17.48 -8.29 43.04
N THR A 64 -18.75 -8.50 43.34
CA THR A 64 -19.27 -9.75 43.91
C THR A 64 -20.24 -10.40 42.93
N THR A 65 -20.13 -11.70 42.77
CA THR A 65 -20.82 -12.52 41.75
C THR A 65 -21.73 -13.58 42.35
N GLY A 66 -21.59 -13.86 43.65
CA GLY A 66 -22.30 -14.94 44.34
C GLY A 66 -21.61 -16.30 44.22
N VAL A 67 -20.52 -16.38 43.44
CA VAL A 67 -19.69 -17.59 43.33
C VAL A 67 -18.50 -17.45 44.28
N GLN A 68 -18.52 -18.18 45.40
CA GLN A 68 -17.56 -18.00 46.50
C GLN A 68 -16.08 -18.01 46.07
N ALA A 69 -15.71 -18.92 45.16
CA ALA A 69 -14.33 -19.02 44.69
C ALA A 69 -13.91 -17.83 43.79
N LEU A 70 -14.83 -17.34 42.97
CA LEU A 70 -14.62 -16.15 42.13
C LEU A 70 -14.58 -14.88 43.00
N ASP A 71 -15.48 -14.75 43.97
CA ASP A 71 -15.54 -13.61 44.89
C ASP A 71 -14.28 -13.52 45.77
N ALA A 72 -13.70 -14.66 46.14
CA ALA A 72 -12.42 -14.70 46.84
C ALA A 72 -11.27 -14.16 45.97
N LEU A 73 -11.24 -14.48 44.68
CA LEU A 73 -10.26 -13.90 43.75
C LEU A 73 -10.53 -12.43 43.49
N ASN A 74 -11.80 -12.04 43.32
CA ASN A 74 -12.19 -10.64 43.16
C ASN A 74 -11.72 -9.78 44.34
N GLN A 75 -11.88 -10.31 45.56
CA GLN A 75 -11.40 -9.64 46.76
C GLN A 75 -9.87 -9.62 46.84
N ARG A 76 -9.20 -10.72 46.49
CA ARG A 76 -7.73 -10.83 46.51
C ARG A 76 -7.05 -9.88 45.54
N PHE A 77 -7.63 -9.70 44.35
CA PHE A 77 -7.04 -8.91 43.26
C PHE A 77 -7.73 -7.55 43.07
N GLU A 78 -8.61 -7.15 43.99
CA GLU A 78 -9.33 -5.87 43.93
C GLU A 78 -10.04 -5.65 42.57
N VAL A 79 -10.80 -6.65 42.12
CA VAL A 79 -11.54 -6.62 40.85
C VAL A 79 -12.67 -5.59 40.93
N THR A 80 -12.64 -4.60 40.05
CA THR A 80 -13.54 -3.45 40.03
C THR A 80 -14.63 -3.56 38.97
N ALA A 81 -14.45 -4.39 37.94
CA ALA A 81 -15.48 -4.65 36.93
C ALA A 81 -15.40 -6.07 36.37
N ILE A 82 -16.58 -6.66 36.10
CA ILE A 82 -16.74 -7.85 35.25
C ILE A 82 -17.89 -7.53 34.31
N GLU A 83 -17.55 -7.32 33.03
CA GLU A 83 -18.49 -6.85 32.01
C GLU A 83 -18.55 -7.84 30.87
N ARG A 84 -19.68 -7.94 30.17
CA ARG A 84 -19.76 -8.78 28.98
C ARG A 84 -18.91 -8.18 27.87
N GLU A 85 -18.00 -8.98 27.30
CA GLU A 85 -17.19 -8.58 26.15
C GLU A 85 -18.07 -8.33 24.91
N PHE A 86 -19.10 -9.17 24.74
CA PHE A 86 -20.06 -9.06 23.64
C PHE A 86 -21.47 -8.73 24.18
N PRO A 87 -21.78 -7.45 24.48
CA PRO A 87 -23.08 -7.05 24.98
C PRO A 87 -24.23 -7.48 24.06
N GLY A 88 -25.18 -8.25 24.60
CA GLY A 88 -26.36 -8.69 23.86
C GLY A 88 -26.20 -10.00 23.08
N ALA A 89 -25.01 -10.62 23.08
CA ALA A 89 -24.80 -11.95 22.52
C ALA A 89 -25.73 -12.99 23.17
N LYS A 90 -26.24 -13.91 22.34
CA LYS A 90 -27.08 -15.04 22.75
C LYS A 90 -26.51 -16.32 22.15
N PRO A 91 -26.71 -17.49 22.78
CA PRO A 91 -26.29 -18.76 22.20
C PRO A 91 -26.98 -19.01 20.86
N GLU A 92 -26.19 -19.33 19.83
CA GLU A 92 -26.68 -19.68 18.49
C GLU A 92 -26.28 -21.11 18.11
N PRO A 93 -27.20 -21.94 17.58
CA PRO A 93 -26.88 -23.31 17.19
C PRO A 93 -25.77 -23.36 16.11
N GLY A 94 -24.67 -24.06 16.42
CA GLY A 94 -23.56 -24.24 15.48
C GLY A 94 -22.47 -23.16 15.53
N ALA A 95 -22.59 -22.16 16.40
CA ALA A 95 -21.58 -21.13 16.63
C ALA A 95 -21.05 -21.18 18.09
N PRO A 96 -19.83 -20.67 18.36
CA PRO A 96 -19.36 -20.45 19.72
C PRO A 96 -20.30 -19.52 20.50
N ASP A 97 -20.60 -19.87 21.75
CA ASP A 97 -21.44 -19.04 22.62
C ASP A 97 -20.67 -17.85 23.18
N LEU A 98 -20.80 -16.71 22.50
CA LEU A 98 -20.15 -15.45 22.85
C LEU A 98 -20.74 -14.80 24.11
N SER A 99 -21.90 -15.23 24.63
CA SER A 99 -22.48 -14.60 25.83
C SER A 99 -21.64 -14.85 27.10
N ARG A 100 -20.76 -15.86 27.05
CA ARG A 100 -19.96 -16.33 28.18
C ARG A 100 -18.65 -15.58 28.38
N TYR A 101 -18.29 -14.72 27.44
CA TYR A 101 -17.04 -13.96 27.46
C TYR A 101 -17.21 -12.64 28.21
N HIS A 102 -16.32 -12.41 29.18
CA HIS A 102 -16.37 -11.25 30.05
C HIS A 102 -14.99 -10.61 30.16
N ILE A 103 -14.95 -9.27 30.13
CA ILE A 103 -13.76 -8.50 30.46
C ILE A 103 -13.75 -8.28 31.97
N VAL A 104 -12.66 -8.70 32.62
CA VAL A 104 -12.41 -8.47 34.04
C VAL A 104 -11.41 -7.32 34.17
N THR A 105 -11.78 -6.29 34.93
CA THR A 105 -10.87 -5.18 35.28
C THR A 105 -10.51 -5.28 36.76
N PHE A 106 -9.22 -5.23 37.06
CA PHE A 106 -8.72 -5.21 38.43
C PHE A 106 -7.92 -3.95 38.73
N ASN A 107 -7.79 -3.62 40.01
CA ASN A 107 -7.00 -2.51 40.49
C ASN A 107 -5.90 -3.03 41.43
N GLY A 108 -4.83 -2.27 41.62
CA GLY A 108 -3.74 -2.66 42.53
C GLY A 108 -2.48 -3.23 41.84
N PRO A 109 -1.42 -3.50 42.63
CA PRO A 109 -0.06 -3.70 42.13
C PRO A 109 0.23 -5.14 41.69
N TYR A 110 -0.76 -5.84 41.12
CA TYR A 110 -0.63 -7.24 40.72
C TYR A 110 -0.16 -7.36 39.27
N LYS A 111 0.66 -8.37 38.98
CA LYS A 111 1.02 -8.67 37.59
C LYS A 111 -0.10 -9.42 36.89
N LEU A 112 -0.40 -9.03 35.64
CA LEU A 112 -1.45 -9.65 34.82
C LEU A 112 -1.35 -11.18 34.76
N GLU A 113 -0.12 -11.70 34.59
CA GLU A 113 0.18 -13.14 34.52
C GLU A 113 -0.28 -13.92 35.77
N ASP A 114 -0.12 -13.33 36.97
CA ASP A 114 -0.50 -13.95 38.23
C ASP A 114 -2.02 -13.99 38.40
N VAL A 115 -2.71 -12.92 37.97
CA VAL A 115 -4.17 -12.80 38.05
C VAL A 115 -4.84 -13.78 37.08
N ILE A 116 -4.40 -13.82 35.83
CA ILE A 116 -4.89 -14.74 34.80
C ILE A 116 -4.69 -16.19 35.24
N SER A 117 -3.50 -16.53 35.74
CA SER A 117 -3.20 -17.89 36.22
C SER A 117 -4.12 -18.33 37.36
N ALA A 118 -4.45 -17.42 38.29
CA ALA A 118 -5.35 -17.72 39.39
C ALA A 118 -6.81 -17.93 38.92
N TYR A 119 -7.27 -17.14 37.97
CA TYR A 119 -8.59 -17.31 37.35
C TYR A 119 -8.69 -18.59 36.53
N ALA A 120 -7.66 -18.94 35.77
CA ALA A 120 -7.63 -20.16 34.95
C ALA A 120 -7.69 -21.44 35.79
N ALA A 121 -7.30 -21.38 37.08
CA ALA A 121 -7.39 -22.49 38.01
C ALA A 121 -8.81 -22.71 38.58
N LEU A 122 -9.76 -21.81 38.31
CA LEU A 122 -11.12 -21.94 38.81
C LEU A 122 -11.93 -22.99 38.04
N PRO A 123 -12.67 -23.88 38.71
CA PRO A 123 -13.42 -24.96 38.04
C PRO A 123 -14.56 -24.44 37.15
N ASN A 124 -15.07 -23.22 37.43
CA ASN A 124 -16.13 -22.55 36.68
C ASN A 124 -15.65 -21.72 35.49
N VAL A 125 -14.34 -21.65 35.26
CA VAL A 125 -13.73 -20.96 34.12
C VAL A 125 -13.41 -21.97 33.03
N GLU A 126 -13.70 -21.62 31.78
CA GLU A 126 -13.38 -22.40 30.58
C GLU A 126 -12.03 -21.96 30.02
N SER A 127 -11.83 -20.65 29.83
CA SER A 127 -10.58 -20.05 29.38
C SER A 127 -10.37 -18.66 29.98
N VAL A 128 -9.11 -18.22 30.00
CA VAL A 128 -8.70 -16.87 30.37
C VAL A 128 -7.63 -16.41 29.39
N GLU A 129 -7.78 -15.20 28.84
CA GLU A 129 -6.92 -14.67 27.80
C GLU A 129 -6.52 -13.22 28.13
N PRO A 130 -5.24 -12.83 27.99
CA PRO A 130 -4.84 -11.43 28.10
C PRO A 130 -5.34 -10.62 26.89
N ILE A 131 -5.54 -9.31 27.05
CA ILE A 131 -5.96 -8.43 25.95
C ILE A 131 -4.72 -7.83 25.27
N GLY A 132 -4.42 -8.26 24.05
CA GLY A 132 -3.29 -7.77 23.27
C GLY A 132 -3.48 -6.32 22.80
N ILE A 133 -2.41 -5.53 22.90
CA ILE A 133 -2.25 -4.19 22.31
C ILE A 133 -1.25 -4.32 21.17
N HIS A 134 -1.69 -4.00 19.97
CA HIS A 134 -0.85 -4.03 18.77
C HIS A 134 -0.65 -2.61 18.23
N PRO A 135 0.59 -2.21 17.90
CA PRO A 135 0.82 -0.98 17.16
C PRO A 135 0.21 -1.07 15.75
N LEU A 136 -0.41 0.01 15.29
CA LEU A 136 -0.76 0.19 13.88
C LEU A 136 0.46 0.78 13.17
N TYR A 137 1.09 0.01 12.29
CA TYR A 137 2.23 0.47 11.50
C TYR A 137 1.74 1.10 10.19
N ASP A 138 2.13 2.35 9.90
CA ASP A 138 2.31 2.77 8.51
C ASP A 138 3.50 1.96 7.98
N ILE A 139 3.20 0.91 7.22
CA ILE A 139 4.23 -0.04 6.81
C ILE A 139 5.05 0.56 5.66
N TYR A 140 6.22 1.11 5.99
CA TYR A 140 7.22 1.53 5.01
C TYR A 140 8.28 0.42 4.85
N PRO A 141 8.70 0.09 3.62
CA PRO A 141 9.73 -0.91 3.41
C PRO A 141 11.09 -0.38 3.88
N ASN A 142 11.97 -1.29 4.27
CA ASN A 142 13.33 -0.96 4.72
C ASN A 142 14.37 -0.90 3.59
N ASP A 143 13.90 -0.78 2.36
CA ASP A 143 14.70 -0.71 1.14
C ASP A 143 15.47 0.62 1.10
N TYR A 144 16.77 0.54 0.79
CA TYR A 144 17.71 1.65 1.01
C TYR A 144 17.33 2.94 0.26
N TYR A 145 16.79 2.81 -0.96
CA TYR A 145 16.41 3.93 -1.82
C TYR A 145 14.93 4.31 -1.68
N PHE A 146 14.13 3.60 -0.89
CA PHE A 146 12.70 3.91 -0.76
C PHE A 146 12.48 5.32 -0.19
N GLN A 147 13.11 5.62 0.94
CA GLN A 147 13.04 6.93 1.59
C GLN A 147 14.35 7.31 2.29
N GLY A 148 14.51 8.59 2.65
CA GLY A 148 15.67 9.08 3.40
C GLY A 148 16.91 9.40 2.57
N GLN A 149 16.94 9.03 1.29
CA GLN A 149 17.99 9.42 0.36
C GLN A 149 17.76 10.85 -0.21
N PRO A 150 18.83 11.59 -0.52
CA PRO A 150 18.71 12.90 -1.15
C PRO A 150 18.19 12.76 -2.59
N ASP A 151 17.40 13.75 -3.03
CA ASP A 151 16.97 13.90 -4.43
C ASP A 151 18.19 13.79 -5.37
N PRO A 152 18.11 13.01 -6.48
CA PRO A 152 16.96 12.25 -6.97
C PRO A 152 16.83 10.81 -6.42
N TRP A 153 17.64 10.40 -5.46
CA TRP A 153 17.84 8.99 -5.08
C TRP A 153 16.77 8.39 -4.16
N ASN A 154 15.65 9.08 -3.93
CA ASN A 154 14.50 8.51 -3.21
C ASN A 154 13.38 8.11 -4.19
N GLN A 155 12.53 7.16 -3.77
CA GLN A 155 11.41 6.69 -4.60
C GLN A 155 10.15 7.56 -4.40
N TRP A 156 10.26 8.85 -4.72
CA TRP A 156 9.16 9.81 -4.56
C TRP A 156 7.87 9.36 -5.25
N GLY A 157 7.96 8.66 -6.40
CA GLY A 157 6.79 8.20 -7.14
C GLY A 157 5.96 7.16 -6.38
N LEU A 158 6.55 6.44 -5.42
CA LEU A 158 5.85 5.49 -4.53
C LEU A 158 5.34 6.18 -3.26
N HIS A 159 6.10 7.15 -2.74
CA HIS A 159 5.77 7.89 -1.54
C HIS A 159 6.39 9.29 -1.53
N ASN A 160 5.55 10.31 -1.44
CA ASN A 160 5.89 11.72 -1.42
C ASN A 160 5.04 12.43 -0.35
N ALA A 161 5.68 13.25 0.49
CA ALA A 161 4.98 13.99 1.54
C ALA A 161 3.92 14.97 1.03
N ALA A 162 4.06 15.47 -0.22
CA ALA A 162 3.12 16.38 -0.87
C ALA A 162 1.97 15.65 -1.59
N ASP A 163 1.89 14.32 -1.49
CA ASP A 163 0.83 13.49 -2.10
C ASP A 163 0.82 13.50 -3.64
N HIS A 164 1.99 13.77 -4.23
CA HIS A 164 2.27 13.67 -5.67
C HIS A 164 2.89 12.30 -6.00
N ASP A 165 2.22 11.22 -5.62
CA ASP A 165 2.70 9.83 -5.71
C ASP A 165 1.56 8.83 -5.89
N ILE A 166 1.86 7.55 -6.09
CA ILE A 166 0.82 6.54 -6.37
C ILE A 166 0.16 5.94 -5.12
N ASP A 167 0.43 6.44 -3.91
CA ASP A 167 -0.04 5.88 -2.63
C ASP A 167 0.31 4.41 -2.40
N ALA A 168 1.53 4.00 -2.81
CA ALA A 168 1.97 2.62 -2.70
C ALA A 168 1.94 2.07 -1.26
N PRO A 169 2.39 2.79 -0.21
CA PRO A 169 2.28 2.30 1.17
C PRO A 169 0.85 1.98 1.62
N CYS A 170 -0.15 2.77 1.20
CA CYS A 170 -1.55 2.43 1.46
C CYS A 170 -1.95 1.17 0.68
N ALA A 171 -1.59 1.08 -0.60
CA ALA A 171 -1.91 -0.08 -1.43
C ALA A 171 -1.36 -1.39 -0.83
N TRP A 172 -0.12 -1.38 -0.36
CA TRP A 172 0.56 -2.55 0.20
C TRP A 172 -0.06 -3.05 1.50
N GLN A 173 -0.74 -2.19 2.26
CA GLN A 173 -1.54 -2.62 3.43
C GLN A 173 -2.78 -3.43 3.03
N ILE A 174 -3.25 -3.28 1.78
CA ILE A 174 -4.39 -4.04 1.24
C ILE A 174 -3.89 -5.29 0.52
N ASN A 175 -2.98 -5.10 -0.43
CA ASN A 175 -2.37 -6.16 -1.21
C ASN A 175 -1.04 -5.67 -1.79
N SER A 176 0.06 -6.36 -1.50
CA SER A 176 1.40 -6.03 -2.02
C SER A 176 1.75 -6.75 -3.33
N GLY A 177 0.81 -7.47 -3.92
CA GLY A 177 1.00 -8.32 -5.09
C GLY A 177 0.96 -9.81 -4.76
N SER A 178 0.82 -10.63 -5.80
CA SER A 178 0.71 -12.08 -5.71
C SER A 178 1.66 -12.77 -6.69
N THR A 179 2.29 -13.85 -6.24
CA THR A 179 3.17 -14.71 -7.08
C THR A 179 2.44 -15.40 -8.22
N SER A 180 1.10 -15.45 -8.21
CA SER A 180 0.29 -15.99 -9.29
C SER A 180 0.07 -15.02 -10.46
N VAL A 181 0.43 -13.75 -10.30
CA VAL A 181 0.24 -12.71 -11.31
C VAL A 181 1.56 -12.45 -12.04
N ILE A 182 1.50 -12.46 -13.38
CA ILE A 182 2.66 -12.36 -14.26
C ILE A 182 2.63 -11.03 -15.01
N MET A 183 3.72 -10.28 -14.95
CA MET A 183 3.96 -9.04 -15.70
C MET A 183 5.02 -9.30 -16.77
N ALA A 184 4.66 -9.15 -18.04
CA ALA A 184 5.61 -9.29 -19.14
C ALA A 184 6.34 -7.97 -19.41
N ILE A 185 7.66 -7.98 -19.30
CA ILE A 185 8.52 -6.83 -19.62
C ILE A 185 9.13 -7.05 -20.99
N LEU A 186 8.53 -6.44 -22.02
CA LEU A 186 8.99 -6.50 -23.41
C LEU A 186 9.96 -5.35 -23.64
N ASP A 187 11.26 -5.59 -23.50
CA ASP A 187 12.26 -4.52 -23.50
C ASP A 187 13.65 -5.00 -24.00
N SER A 188 14.73 -4.32 -23.61
CA SER A 188 16.13 -4.68 -23.92
C SER A 188 16.64 -5.96 -23.23
N GLY A 189 15.76 -6.64 -22.49
CA GLY A 189 16.06 -7.73 -21.57
C GLY A 189 15.97 -7.28 -20.11
N VAL A 190 16.18 -8.20 -19.19
CA VAL A 190 16.18 -7.94 -17.75
C VAL A 190 17.43 -8.55 -17.14
N ARG A 191 18.14 -7.83 -16.27
CA ARG A 191 19.16 -8.43 -15.40
C ARG A 191 18.45 -9.25 -14.33
N TYR A 192 17.90 -10.39 -14.72
CA TYR A 192 17.06 -11.24 -13.88
C TYR A 192 17.80 -11.79 -12.64
N TYR A 193 19.13 -11.73 -12.62
CA TYR A 193 19.99 -12.09 -11.50
C TYR A 193 20.39 -10.90 -10.61
N HIS A 194 19.83 -9.70 -10.84
CA HIS A 194 19.96 -8.59 -9.90
C HIS A 194 19.35 -8.99 -8.56
N LYS A 195 20.03 -8.79 -7.44
CA LYS A 195 19.57 -9.32 -6.13
C LYS A 195 18.20 -8.82 -5.68
N ASP A 196 17.81 -7.66 -6.18
CA ASP A 196 16.52 -7.01 -5.92
C ASP A 196 15.39 -7.50 -6.84
N LEU A 197 15.72 -8.31 -7.86
CA LEU A 197 14.78 -8.92 -8.79
C LEU A 197 14.79 -10.44 -8.65
N GLY A 198 15.96 -11.06 -8.80
CA GLY A 198 16.17 -12.51 -8.77
C GLY A 198 16.41 -13.11 -7.39
N GLY A 199 16.58 -12.29 -6.36
CA GLY A 199 16.93 -12.72 -5.02
C GLY A 199 18.42 -13.04 -4.85
N SER A 200 18.78 -13.54 -3.66
CA SER A 200 20.19 -13.75 -3.26
C SER A 200 20.85 -15.01 -3.87
N THR A 201 20.07 -15.90 -4.46
CA THR A 201 20.57 -17.17 -5.01
C THR A 201 20.50 -17.18 -6.53
N TRP A 202 21.56 -17.69 -7.15
CA TRP A 202 21.67 -17.90 -8.59
C TRP A 202 22.38 -19.25 -8.82
N PRO A 203 21.95 -20.11 -9.76
CA PRO A 203 20.94 -19.93 -10.82
C PRO A 203 19.48 -20.15 -10.42
N THR A 204 19.19 -20.56 -9.20
CA THR A 204 17.80 -20.69 -8.72
C THR A 204 17.31 -19.34 -8.19
N THR A 205 16.38 -18.70 -8.89
CA THR A 205 15.80 -17.43 -8.40
C THR A 205 14.93 -17.67 -7.18
N THR A 206 15.15 -16.87 -6.14
CA THR A 206 14.25 -16.75 -4.98
C THR A 206 13.48 -15.43 -5.00
N GLY A 207 13.54 -14.69 -6.10
CA GLY A 207 12.97 -13.36 -6.20
C GLY A 207 11.64 -13.30 -6.97
N ASN A 208 11.38 -12.16 -7.58
CA ASN A 208 10.19 -11.85 -8.34
C ASN A 208 10.33 -12.14 -9.84
N ILE A 209 11.32 -12.93 -10.27
CA ILE A 209 11.39 -13.41 -11.66
C ILE A 209 10.40 -14.56 -11.86
N TRP A 210 9.67 -14.52 -12.98
CA TRP A 210 8.79 -15.60 -13.40
C TRP A 210 9.62 -16.80 -13.87
N ILE A 211 9.19 -17.99 -13.49
CA ILE A 211 9.77 -19.25 -13.93
C ILE A 211 8.72 -20.00 -14.74
N ASN A 212 9.07 -20.42 -15.95
CA ASN A 212 8.21 -21.25 -16.78
C ASN A 212 8.06 -22.63 -16.11
N PRO A 213 6.86 -22.98 -15.58
CA PRO A 213 6.67 -24.27 -14.92
C PRO A 213 6.69 -25.45 -15.90
N GLY A 214 6.64 -25.18 -17.21
CA GLY A 214 6.71 -26.17 -18.27
C GLY A 214 8.13 -26.63 -18.62
N GLU A 215 9.17 -25.94 -18.14
CA GLU A 215 10.56 -26.11 -18.57
C GLU A 215 11.47 -26.68 -17.48
N ILE A 216 12.40 -27.57 -17.87
CA ILE A 216 13.51 -28.03 -17.04
C ILE A 216 14.76 -27.27 -17.45
N ALA A 217 15.11 -26.24 -16.69
CA ALA A 217 16.23 -25.36 -17.00
C ALA A 217 17.55 -26.12 -17.28
N GLY A 218 18.12 -25.88 -18.46
CA GLY A 218 19.43 -26.38 -18.88
C GLY A 218 19.45 -27.82 -19.40
N ASN A 219 18.30 -28.44 -19.65
CA ASN A 219 18.22 -29.77 -20.27
C ASN A 219 18.34 -29.71 -21.81
N ASN A 220 18.37 -28.50 -22.38
CA ASN A 220 18.56 -28.22 -23.80
C ASN A 220 17.41 -28.81 -24.65
N GLN A 221 16.17 -28.76 -24.15
CA GLN A 221 14.94 -29.24 -24.79
C GLN A 221 13.82 -28.19 -24.68
N ASP A 222 12.80 -28.34 -25.53
CA ASP A 222 11.55 -27.58 -25.43
C ASP A 222 10.55 -28.55 -24.78
N ASP A 223 10.46 -28.48 -23.45
CA ASP A 223 9.77 -29.49 -22.63
C ASP A 223 8.24 -29.33 -22.70
N ASP A 224 7.77 -28.10 -22.89
CA ASP A 224 6.35 -27.78 -23.00
C ASP A 224 5.85 -27.64 -24.45
N GLY A 225 6.75 -27.77 -25.44
CA GLY A 225 6.46 -27.80 -26.86
C GLY A 225 6.01 -26.45 -27.43
N ASN A 226 6.42 -25.34 -26.82
CA ASN A 226 6.01 -23.99 -27.19
C ASN A 226 6.82 -23.41 -28.37
N GLY A 227 7.85 -24.10 -28.84
CA GLY A 227 8.76 -23.69 -29.91
C GLY A 227 10.03 -22.97 -29.45
N TYR A 228 10.20 -22.77 -28.15
CA TYR A 228 11.33 -22.12 -27.50
C TYR A 228 11.97 -23.12 -26.53
N LYS A 229 13.28 -23.27 -26.64
CA LYS A 229 14.00 -24.32 -25.96
C LYS A 229 14.65 -23.79 -24.69
N ASP A 230 14.40 -24.42 -23.56
CA ASP A 230 14.84 -23.97 -22.24
C ASP A 230 14.38 -22.53 -21.92
N ASP A 231 13.19 -22.09 -22.32
CA ASP A 231 12.66 -20.73 -22.05
C ASP A 231 12.19 -20.54 -20.60
N TRP A 232 13.04 -20.95 -19.65
CA TRP A 232 12.71 -21.12 -18.24
C TRP A 232 12.41 -19.82 -17.48
N ILE A 233 12.75 -18.64 -18.01
CA ILE A 233 12.50 -17.29 -17.43
C ILE A 233 11.88 -16.30 -18.43
N GLY A 234 11.60 -16.76 -19.64
CA GLY A 234 11.31 -15.94 -20.81
C GLY A 234 12.31 -16.20 -21.94
N TRP A 235 12.42 -15.27 -22.89
CA TRP A 235 13.09 -15.52 -24.15
C TRP A 235 13.75 -14.28 -24.75
N ASP A 236 14.84 -14.50 -25.50
CA ASP A 236 15.54 -13.52 -26.31
C ASP A 236 15.30 -13.73 -27.81
N TRP A 237 14.60 -12.78 -28.44
CA TRP A 237 14.37 -12.81 -29.89
C TRP A 237 15.47 -12.11 -30.69
N VAL A 238 16.44 -11.45 -30.06
CA VAL A 238 17.39 -10.57 -30.75
C VAL A 238 18.39 -11.38 -31.59
N THR A 239 18.13 -11.40 -32.90
CA THR A 239 19.01 -12.05 -33.88
C THR A 239 19.20 -11.21 -35.14
N GLY A 240 20.32 -11.43 -35.84
CA GLY A 240 20.60 -10.86 -37.15
C GLY A 240 20.85 -9.35 -37.17
N VAL A 241 21.18 -8.75 -36.03
CA VAL A 241 21.43 -7.30 -35.95
C VAL A 241 22.90 -6.98 -36.23
N ASN A 242 23.13 -6.07 -37.19
CA ASN A 242 24.45 -5.49 -37.43
C ASN A 242 24.63 -4.20 -36.61
N GLY A 243 25.82 -4.01 -36.01
CA GLY A 243 26.14 -2.77 -35.30
C GLY A 243 25.68 -2.72 -33.84
N CYS A 244 25.53 -3.87 -33.17
CA CYS A 244 25.34 -3.91 -31.72
C CYS A 244 26.58 -3.42 -30.97
N LYS A 245 26.35 -2.97 -29.73
CA LYS A 245 27.42 -2.61 -28.81
C LYS A 245 28.37 -3.79 -28.61
N LYS A 246 29.66 -3.51 -28.50
CA LYS A 246 30.67 -4.56 -28.26
C LYS A 246 30.32 -5.32 -26.97
N GLY A 247 30.16 -6.63 -27.08
CA GLY A 247 29.85 -7.53 -25.96
C GLY A 247 28.38 -7.91 -25.86
N GLU A 248 27.50 -7.22 -26.59
CA GLU A 248 26.08 -7.54 -26.60
C GLU A 248 25.77 -8.77 -27.46
N ASP A 249 24.81 -9.56 -27.00
CA ASP A 249 24.27 -10.67 -27.76
C ASP A 249 23.18 -10.17 -28.70
N CYS A 250 23.43 -10.26 -30.01
CA CYS A 250 22.43 -9.89 -31.02
C CYS A 250 22.42 -10.83 -32.22
N LYS A 251 23.09 -11.98 -32.10
CA LYS A 251 23.34 -12.86 -33.23
C LYS A 251 22.42 -14.05 -33.22
N THR A 252 22.05 -14.52 -32.03
CA THR A 252 21.30 -15.75 -31.85
C THR A 252 20.13 -15.45 -30.94
N ALA A 253 18.93 -15.84 -31.37
CA ALA A 253 17.79 -15.87 -30.47
C ALA A 253 17.95 -17.10 -29.58
N ASP A 254 17.83 -16.94 -28.26
CA ASP A 254 18.06 -17.99 -27.28
C ASP A 254 17.28 -17.74 -25.97
N ASN A 255 17.57 -18.56 -24.96
CA ASN A 255 16.90 -18.54 -23.67
C ASN A 255 17.55 -17.62 -22.63
N ASP A 256 18.44 -16.71 -23.03
CA ASP A 256 19.10 -15.74 -22.14
C ASP A 256 18.56 -14.33 -22.40
N PRO A 257 17.40 -13.95 -21.81
CA PRO A 257 16.84 -12.61 -21.96
C PRO A 257 17.55 -11.55 -21.12
N LYS A 258 18.87 -11.70 -20.85
CA LYS A 258 19.61 -10.75 -20.03
C LYS A 258 19.63 -9.37 -20.67
N ASP A 259 19.50 -8.37 -19.81
CA ASP A 259 19.67 -6.98 -20.24
C ASP A 259 21.13 -6.65 -20.50
N PHE A 260 21.38 -5.90 -21.56
CA PHE A 260 22.66 -5.27 -21.85
C PHE A 260 22.56 -3.74 -21.86
N ALA A 261 21.38 -3.16 -22.10
CA ALA A 261 21.20 -1.71 -22.20
C ALA A 261 20.93 -1.04 -20.85
N GLY A 262 20.31 -1.78 -19.91
CA GLY A 262 19.93 -1.28 -18.58
C GLY A 262 18.49 -0.78 -18.48
N HIS A 263 17.87 -0.44 -19.61
CA HIS A 263 16.51 0.10 -19.66
C HIS A 263 15.46 -0.91 -19.19
N GLY A 264 15.47 -2.13 -19.73
CA GLY A 264 14.51 -3.15 -19.32
C GLY A 264 14.66 -3.60 -17.87
N THR A 265 15.88 -3.63 -17.32
CA THR A 265 16.11 -3.85 -15.89
C THR A 265 15.47 -2.75 -15.05
N HIS A 266 15.62 -1.48 -15.45
CA HIS A 266 15.02 -0.33 -14.76
C HIS A 266 13.51 -0.38 -14.72
N VAL A 267 12.90 -0.66 -15.86
CA VAL A 267 11.45 -0.86 -15.99
C VAL A 267 10.97 -2.03 -15.11
N ALA A 268 11.68 -3.16 -15.13
CA ALA A 268 11.36 -4.33 -14.32
C ALA A 268 11.39 -4.03 -12.81
N GLY A 269 12.38 -3.25 -12.34
CA GLY A 269 12.47 -2.85 -10.94
C GLY A 269 11.32 -1.95 -10.48
N ILE A 270 10.88 -1.00 -11.31
CA ILE A 270 9.73 -0.14 -10.98
C ILE A 270 8.47 -1.01 -10.80
N ALA A 271 8.25 -1.95 -11.72
CA ALA A 271 7.07 -2.81 -11.68
C ALA A 271 7.07 -3.80 -10.49
N GLY A 272 8.22 -4.41 -10.17
CA GLY A 272 8.24 -5.57 -9.27
C GLY A 272 9.54 -5.89 -8.55
N ALA A 273 10.42 -4.92 -8.28
CA ALA A 273 11.52 -5.13 -7.33
C ALA A 273 11.02 -5.62 -5.97
N MET A 274 11.79 -6.51 -5.35
CA MET A 274 11.45 -7.16 -4.09
C MET A 274 11.39 -6.14 -2.97
N THR A 275 10.18 -5.89 -2.45
CA THR A 275 9.95 -4.86 -1.43
C THR A 275 10.14 -5.40 -0.02
N ASN A 276 10.65 -4.58 0.89
CA ASN A 276 10.97 -4.90 2.29
C ASN A 276 12.01 -6.02 2.44
N ASN A 277 13.14 -5.89 1.74
CA ASN A 277 14.22 -6.88 1.68
C ASN A 277 15.59 -6.37 2.17
N SER A 278 15.64 -5.21 2.85
CA SER A 278 16.86 -4.52 3.31
C SER A 278 17.86 -4.14 2.20
N ARG A 279 17.44 -4.05 0.94
CA ARG A 279 18.30 -3.75 -0.21
C ARG A 279 17.60 -2.83 -1.19
N GLY A 280 18.37 -2.26 -2.10
CA GLY A 280 17.87 -1.64 -3.32
C GLY A 280 16.62 -0.76 -3.18
N VAL A 281 15.64 -1.05 -4.02
CA VAL A 281 14.43 -0.29 -4.27
C VAL A 281 13.19 -1.17 -4.06
N ALA A 282 12.07 -0.53 -3.74
CA ALA A 282 10.76 -1.18 -3.75
C ALA A 282 10.14 -1.15 -5.15
N GLY A 283 9.38 -2.18 -5.51
CA GLY A 283 8.59 -2.24 -6.75
C GLY A 283 7.09 -2.10 -6.45
N VAL A 284 6.32 -1.58 -7.39
CA VAL A 284 4.86 -1.36 -7.19
C VAL A 284 4.15 -2.65 -6.77
N ALA A 285 4.38 -3.77 -7.46
CA ALA A 285 3.85 -5.09 -7.12
C ALA A 285 4.93 -6.04 -6.57
N GLY A 286 5.86 -5.48 -5.79
CA GLY A 286 7.06 -6.14 -5.29
C GLY A 286 6.87 -7.20 -4.21
N GLY A 287 5.67 -7.34 -3.66
CA GLY A 287 5.41 -8.17 -2.48
C GLY A 287 5.77 -7.46 -1.19
N TRP A 288 5.93 -8.24 -0.12
CA TRP A 288 6.38 -7.73 1.18
C TRP A 288 7.28 -8.76 1.85
N GLY A 289 8.60 -8.53 1.79
CA GLY A 289 9.61 -9.40 2.37
C GLY A 289 9.60 -9.41 3.91
N ASP A 290 10.40 -10.31 4.49
CA ASP A 290 10.58 -10.44 5.94
C ASP A 290 11.47 -9.35 6.55
N GLY A 291 11.83 -8.33 5.77
CA GLY A 291 12.71 -7.25 6.17
C GLY A 291 14.19 -7.62 6.10
N THR A 292 14.56 -8.82 5.67
CA THR A 292 15.96 -9.26 5.64
C THR A 292 16.49 -9.39 4.23
N THR A 293 17.82 -9.34 4.12
CA THR A 293 18.52 -9.57 2.85
C THR A 293 18.40 -11.00 2.30
N GLY A 294 17.80 -11.91 3.08
CA GLY A 294 17.46 -13.29 2.70
C GLY A 294 15.99 -13.47 2.30
N SER A 295 15.19 -12.40 2.27
CA SER A 295 13.78 -12.42 1.84
C SER A 295 13.59 -13.17 0.54
N ILE A 296 12.50 -13.94 0.47
CA ILE A 296 12.05 -14.63 -0.74
C ILE A 296 10.96 -13.77 -1.38
N GLY A 297 11.07 -13.54 -2.69
CA GLY A 297 10.13 -12.76 -3.47
C GLY A 297 8.74 -13.39 -3.47
N ASN A 298 7.81 -12.69 -2.83
CA ASN A 298 6.40 -13.05 -2.72
C ASN A 298 5.48 -12.08 -3.50
N GLY A 299 6.07 -11.19 -4.30
CA GLY A 299 5.34 -10.28 -5.19
C GLY A 299 4.96 -10.91 -6.53
N SER A 300 4.39 -10.08 -7.39
CA SER A 300 4.08 -10.45 -8.78
C SER A 300 5.33 -10.74 -9.58
N LYS A 301 5.21 -11.67 -10.53
CA LYS A 301 6.35 -12.27 -11.23
C LYS A 301 6.63 -11.58 -12.57
N ILE A 302 7.91 -11.31 -12.81
CA ILE A 302 8.43 -10.61 -13.99
C ILE A 302 8.83 -11.65 -15.03
N MET A 303 8.13 -11.68 -16.16
CA MET A 303 8.50 -12.46 -17.33
C MET A 303 9.44 -11.64 -18.22
N CYS A 304 10.65 -12.16 -18.44
CA CYS A 304 11.74 -11.43 -19.06
C CYS A 304 11.71 -11.63 -20.58
N LEU A 305 11.23 -10.65 -21.35
CA LEU A 305 11.07 -10.76 -22.80
C LEU A 305 12.00 -9.77 -23.51
N ARG A 306 13.10 -10.27 -24.06
CA ARG A 306 14.11 -9.44 -24.73
C ARG A 306 13.79 -9.30 -26.22
N ILE A 307 13.41 -8.09 -26.61
CA ILE A 307 13.03 -7.71 -27.99
C ILE A 307 13.88 -6.58 -28.55
N GLY A 308 14.84 -6.08 -27.74
CA GLY A 308 15.66 -4.92 -28.05
C GLY A 308 17.11 -5.06 -27.63
N TRP A 309 17.95 -4.16 -28.14
CA TRP A 309 19.40 -4.17 -27.96
C TRP A 309 19.97 -2.75 -27.86
N LEU A 310 21.23 -2.63 -27.44
CA LEU A 310 22.03 -1.42 -27.45
C LEU A 310 22.90 -1.35 -28.72
N SER A 311 22.76 -0.29 -29.52
CA SER A 311 23.63 -0.13 -30.69
C SER A 311 25.06 0.26 -30.30
N ALA A 312 25.98 0.15 -31.25
CA ALA A 312 27.35 0.63 -31.11
C ALA A 312 27.43 2.12 -30.75
N SER A 313 26.44 2.93 -31.18
CA SER A 313 26.32 4.35 -30.81
C SER A 313 25.75 4.59 -29.41
N GLY A 314 25.35 3.53 -28.70
CA GLY A 314 24.76 3.62 -27.36
C GLY A 314 23.27 3.96 -27.36
N SER A 315 22.56 3.72 -28.46
CA SER A 315 21.11 3.95 -28.56
C SER A 315 20.37 2.61 -28.43
N GLY A 316 19.32 2.58 -27.61
CA GLY A 316 18.43 1.42 -27.51
C GLY A 316 17.52 1.31 -28.73
N TYR A 317 17.29 0.09 -29.20
CA TYR A 317 16.37 -0.21 -30.30
C TYR A 317 15.52 -1.42 -29.97
N VAL A 318 14.30 -1.45 -30.48
CA VAL A 318 13.40 -2.61 -30.48
C VAL A 318 12.99 -2.94 -31.89
N ARG A 319 12.58 -4.20 -32.12
CA ARG A 319 12.04 -4.65 -33.40
C ARG A 319 10.57 -5.07 -33.26
N MET A 320 9.73 -4.59 -34.16
CA MET A 320 8.28 -4.83 -34.07
C MET A 320 7.90 -6.29 -34.33
N ASP A 321 8.66 -7.03 -35.13
CA ASP A 321 8.45 -8.47 -35.32
C ASP A 321 8.87 -9.30 -34.10
N PHE A 322 9.88 -8.84 -33.34
CA PHE A 322 10.23 -9.43 -32.05
C PHE A 322 9.18 -9.10 -30.99
N ALA A 323 8.71 -7.85 -30.94
CA ALA A 323 7.60 -7.44 -30.08
C ALA A 323 6.33 -8.26 -30.36
N ALA A 324 5.99 -8.48 -31.64
CA ALA A 324 4.84 -9.31 -32.01
C ALA A 324 4.96 -10.75 -31.50
N GLN A 325 6.13 -11.37 -31.62
CA GLN A 325 6.37 -12.73 -31.08
C GLN A 325 6.30 -12.75 -29.55
N ALA A 326 6.85 -11.72 -28.89
CA ALA A 326 6.81 -11.59 -27.45
C ALA A 326 5.38 -11.40 -26.90
N PHE A 327 4.52 -10.65 -27.59
CA PHE A 327 3.10 -10.55 -27.22
C PHE A 327 2.38 -11.89 -27.32
N TYR A 328 2.60 -12.64 -28.40
CA TYR A 328 2.05 -13.99 -28.53
C TYR A 328 2.55 -14.92 -27.43
N TYR A 329 3.85 -14.88 -27.13
CA TYR A 329 4.44 -15.65 -26.03
C TYR A 329 3.82 -15.30 -24.68
N ALA A 330 3.81 -14.01 -24.32
CA ALA A 330 3.26 -13.51 -23.05
C ALA A 330 1.80 -13.94 -22.85
N ALA A 331 0.99 -13.84 -23.90
CA ALA A 331 -0.41 -14.26 -23.89
C ALA A 331 -0.57 -15.75 -23.58
N ASN A 332 0.19 -16.61 -24.26
CA ASN A 332 0.11 -18.06 -24.07
C ASN A 332 0.69 -18.53 -22.73
N LYS A 333 1.61 -17.76 -22.15
CA LYS A 333 2.17 -18.02 -20.81
C LYS A 333 1.37 -17.36 -19.68
N GLY A 334 0.23 -16.75 -19.98
CA GLY A 334 -0.70 -16.23 -18.98
C GLY A 334 -0.27 -14.92 -18.34
N ALA A 335 0.46 -14.07 -19.07
CA ALA A 335 0.73 -12.71 -18.62
C ALA A 335 -0.57 -11.95 -18.34
N THR A 336 -0.63 -11.25 -17.21
CA THR A 336 -1.75 -10.35 -16.88
C THR A 336 -1.59 -9.01 -17.57
N SER A 337 -0.35 -8.51 -17.65
CA SER A 337 -0.03 -7.24 -18.27
C SER A 337 1.27 -7.32 -19.08
N ALA A 338 1.40 -6.45 -20.06
CA ALA A 338 2.59 -6.30 -20.90
C ALA A 338 3.06 -4.84 -20.89
N ASN A 339 4.28 -4.60 -20.44
CA ASN A 339 4.88 -3.27 -20.40
C ASN A 339 5.61 -2.95 -21.71
N CYS A 340 5.21 -1.86 -22.37
CA CYS A 340 5.76 -1.39 -23.63
C CYS A 340 6.35 0.02 -23.47
N SER A 341 7.59 0.08 -22.99
CA SER A 341 8.33 1.33 -22.76
C SER A 341 9.17 1.74 -23.99
N TRP A 342 8.55 1.67 -25.16
CA TRP A 342 9.17 1.89 -26.46
C TRP A 342 8.12 2.36 -27.47
N GLY A 343 8.57 3.05 -28.53
CA GLY A 343 7.69 3.53 -29.60
C GLY A 343 7.38 2.45 -30.65
N SER A 344 6.22 2.57 -31.29
CA SER A 344 5.58 1.50 -32.06
C SER A 344 5.16 1.89 -33.47
N SER A 345 5.10 0.91 -34.36
CA SER A 345 4.51 1.03 -35.70
C SER A 345 3.76 -0.24 -36.07
N ASN A 346 2.71 -0.14 -36.91
CA ASN A 346 1.98 -1.32 -37.37
C ASN A 346 2.78 -2.09 -38.44
N SER A 347 3.83 -2.76 -38.02
CA SER A 347 4.71 -3.55 -38.87
C SER A 347 5.11 -4.85 -38.14
N GLY A 348 5.69 -5.81 -38.86
CA GLY A 348 6.18 -7.05 -38.24
C GLY A 348 5.09 -7.97 -37.65
N GLY A 349 3.81 -7.74 -37.96
CA GLY A 349 2.69 -8.50 -37.39
C GLY A 349 2.18 -7.97 -36.04
N LEU A 350 2.68 -6.82 -35.58
CA LEU A 350 2.37 -6.26 -34.26
C LEU A 350 0.86 -6.13 -34.00
N GLY A 351 0.08 -5.62 -34.95
CA GLY A 351 -1.36 -5.46 -34.77
C GLY A 351 -2.09 -6.77 -34.43
N ALA A 352 -1.83 -7.83 -35.19
CA ALA A 352 -2.45 -9.13 -34.96
C ALA A 352 -2.00 -9.76 -33.63
N ALA A 353 -0.74 -9.57 -33.25
CA ALA A 353 -0.22 -10.07 -31.98
C ALA A 353 -0.83 -9.35 -30.76
N VAL A 354 -1.04 -8.03 -30.85
CA VAL A 354 -1.73 -7.28 -29.79
C VAL A 354 -3.20 -7.69 -29.72
N ASP A 355 -3.89 -7.83 -30.86
CA ASP A 355 -5.27 -8.33 -30.89
C ASP A 355 -5.37 -9.72 -30.21
N TYR A 356 -4.39 -10.61 -30.47
CA TYR A 356 -4.29 -11.92 -29.84
C TYR A 356 -4.08 -11.80 -28.32
N ALA A 357 -3.14 -10.97 -27.88
CA ALA A 357 -2.81 -10.81 -26.46
C ALA A 357 -3.99 -10.26 -25.65
N VAL A 358 -4.66 -9.22 -26.17
CA VAL A 358 -5.86 -8.64 -25.55
C VAL A 358 -6.99 -9.67 -25.48
N ALA A 359 -7.19 -10.46 -26.55
CA ALA A 359 -8.19 -11.54 -26.54
C ALA A 359 -7.89 -12.65 -25.50
N HIS A 360 -6.64 -12.79 -25.08
CA HIS A 360 -6.20 -13.73 -24.04
C HIS A 360 -6.08 -13.10 -22.64
N GLY A 361 -6.57 -11.87 -22.45
CA GLY A 361 -6.62 -11.25 -21.12
C GLY A 361 -5.39 -10.44 -20.75
N VAL A 362 -4.48 -10.15 -21.68
CA VAL A 362 -3.30 -9.32 -21.42
C VAL A 362 -3.68 -7.84 -21.54
N LEU A 363 -3.51 -7.08 -20.45
CA LEU A 363 -3.55 -5.62 -20.51
C LEU A 363 -2.22 -5.07 -21.08
N VAL A 364 -2.29 -4.34 -22.18
CA VAL A 364 -1.10 -3.70 -22.78
C VAL A 364 -0.93 -2.29 -22.22
N CYS A 365 0.18 -2.03 -21.53
CA CYS A 365 0.55 -0.72 -20.99
C CYS A 365 1.64 -0.09 -21.86
N HIS A 366 1.40 1.11 -22.39
CA HIS A 366 2.26 1.73 -23.41
C HIS A 366 2.69 3.16 -23.03
N ALA A 367 3.96 3.46 -23.26
CA ALA A 367 4.54 4.77 -23.03
C ALA A 367 4.04 5.81 -24.05
N ALA A 368 3.49 6.94 -23.60
CA ALA A 368 2.99 7.98 -24.51
C ALA A 368 4.08 8.60 -25.41
N GLY A 369 5.35 8.53 -25.01
CA GLY A 369 6.49 9.02 -25.77
C GLY A 369 7.12 10.28 -25.20
N ASN A 370 8.36 10.55 -25.62
CA ASN A 370 9.23 11.57 -25.02
C ASN A 370 9.52 12.76 -25.96
N SER A 371 8.58 13.11 -26.83
CA SER A 371 8.77 14.13 -27.87
C SER A 371 7.99 15.43 -27.64
N ASN A 372 7.31 15.57 -26.50
CA ASN A 372 6.46 16.72 -26.14
C ASN A 372 5.51 17.13 -27.28
N ASN A 373 4.81 16.15 -27.85
CA ASN A 373 3.86 16.37 -28.94
C ASN A 373 2.52 15.67 -28.63
N ASN A 374 1.56 15.85 -29.53
CA ASN A 374 0.23 15.25 -29.41
C ASN A 374 -0.10 14.20 -30.47
N VAL A 375 0.93 13.63 -31.10
CA VAL A 375 0.78 12.63 -32.14
C VAL A 375 0.97 11.26 -31.53
N ALA A 376 -0.10 10.46 -31.52
CA ALA A 376 -0.04 9.05 -31.16
C ALA A 376 0.77 8.27 -32.18
N ASP A 377 1.60 7.34 -31.71
CA ASP A 377 2.15 6.28 -32.55
C ASP A 377 1.12 5.14 -32.71
N TYR A 378 1.54 3.96 -33.18
CA TYR A 378 0.58 2.90 -33.47
C TYR A 378 -0.17 2.39 -32.23
N LEU A 379 0.54 1.99 -31.17
CA LEU A 379 -0.07 1.53 -29.92
C LEU A 379 -0.80 2.68 -29.22
N GLY A 380 -0.26 3.91 -29.29
CA GLY A 380 -0.91 5.13 -28.81
C GLY A 380 -2.29 5.39 -29.42
N ALA A 381 -2.49 4.99 -30.68
CA ALA A 381 -3.75 5.20 -31.39
C ALA A 381 -4.79 4.10 -31.13
N ARG A 382 -4.43 3.04 -30.39
CA ARG A 382 -5.33 1.93 -30.07
C ARG A 382 -6.14 2.24 -28.82
N THR A 383 -7.41 1.82 -28.82
CA THR A 383 -8.34 2.02 -27.69
C THR A 383 -8.35 0.86 -26.69
N ASP A 384 -7.66 -0.24 -27.01
CA ASP A 384 -7.48 -1.44 -26.18
C ASP A 384 -6.06 -1.54 -25.59
N VAL A 385 -5.35 -0.41 -25.60
CA VAL A 385 -4.04 -0.22 -24.98
C VAL A 385 -4.18 0.90 -23.95
N MET A 386 -3.53 0.75 -22.79
CA MET A 386 -3.47 1.80 -21.77
C MET A 386 -2.24 2.68 -22.00
N ASN A 387 -2.48 3.92 -22.44
CA ASN A 387 -1.43 4.88 -22.74
C ASN A 387 -1.08 5.76 -21.55
N VAL A 388 0.22 5.85 -21.23
CA VAL A 388 0.72 6.44 -19.98
C VAL A 388 1.60 7.65 -20.25
N ALA A 389 1.15 8.83 -19.79
CA ALA A 389 1.95 10.06 -19.78
C ALA A 389 2.82 10.16 -18.51
N ALA A 390 3.86 10.99 -18.57
CA ALA A 390 4.81 11.19 -17.48
C ALA A 390 4.56 12.50 -16.73
N THR A 391 4.67 12.43 -15.40
CA THR A 391 4.62 13.56 -14.46
C THR A 391 5.91 13.66 -13.65
N ASP A 392 6.19 14.86 -13.13
CA ASP A 392 7.26 15.10 -12.16
C ASP A 392 6.73 15.04 -10.71
N LYS A 393 7.63 15.25 -9.74
CA LYS A 393 7.32 15.22 -8.29
C LYS A 393 6.36 16.30 -7.80
N ASN A 394 5.89 17.16 -8.69
CA ASN A 394 4.89 18.19 -8.44
C ASN A 394 3.56 17.91 -9.17
N ASP A 395 3.36 16.69 -9.68
CA ASP A 395 2.23 16.31 -10.53
C ASP A 395 2.10 17.15 -11.80
N VAL A 396 3.16 17.85 -12.22
CA VAL A 396 3.20 18.58 -13.47
C VAL A 396 3.64 17.65 -14.59
N LYS A 397 3.03 17.77 -15.77
CA LYS A 397 3.44 17.04 -16.97
C LYS A 397 4.95 17.20 -17.17
N ALA A 398 5.66 16.08 -17.26
CA ALA A 398 7.07 16.10 -17.57
C ALA A 398 7.30 16.85 -18.90
N SER A 399 8.33 17.69 -18.97
CA SER A 399 8.56 18.58 -20.11
C SER A 399 8.68 17.83 -21.44
N PHE A 400 9.16 16.59 -21.41
CA PHE A 400 9.29 15.70 -22.57
C PHE A 400 8.04 14.88 -22.88
N SER A 401 7.11 14.70 -21.95
CA SER A 401 5.97 13.77 -22.14
C SER A 401 5.12 14.21 -23.31
N SER A 402 4.88 13.31 -24.26
CA SER A 402 3.78 13.44 -25.21
C SER A 402 2.43 13.35 -24.48
N TYR A 403 1.39 13.93 -25.08
CA TYR A 403 0.09 14.18 -24.44
C TYR A 403 -1.02 14.17 -25.49
N GLY A 404 -2.25 13.85 -25.13
CA GLY A 404 -3.36 13.89 -26.08
C GLY A 404 -4.62 13.25 -25.53
N THR A 405 -5.72 13.38 -26.24
CA THR A 405 -7.01 12.72 -25.87
C THR A 405 -6.94 11.19 -25.93
N TRP A 406 -5.86 10.64 -26.48
CA TRP A 406 -5.56 9.22 -26.57
C TRP A 406 -4.72 8.70 -25.39
N VAL A 407 -4.23 9.59 -24.52
CA VAL A 407 -3.61 9.21 -23.24
C VAL A 407 -4.71 8.81 -22.26
N ASP A 408 -4.51 7.70 -21.54
CA ASP A 408 -5.50 7.16 -20.62
C ASP A 408 -5.27 7.59 -19.19
N VAL A 409 -4.01 7.58 -18.76
CA VAL A 409 -3.57 7.95 -17.40
C VAL A 409 -2.20 8.59 -17.43
N SER A 410 -1.81 9.20 -16.31
CA SER A 410 -0.47 9.68 -16.04
C SER A 410 0.16 8.91 -14.88
N ALA A 411 1.49 8.85 -14.83
CA ALA A 411 2.21 8.29 -13.69
C ALA A 411 3.57 9.01 -13.49
N PRO A 412 4.23 8.83 -12.33
CA PRO A 412 5.57 9.37 -12.08
C PRO A 412 6.57 9.00 -13.18
N GLY A 413 7.35 9.95 -13.69
CA GLY A 413 8.25 9.69 -14.82
C GLY A 413 9.51 10.54 -14.88
N VAL A 414 9.76 11.39 -13.89
CA VAL A 414 10.98 12.20 -13.79
C VAL A 414 11.81 11.75 -12.61
N ASP A 415 13.09 11.50 -12.85
CA ASP A 415 14.06 11.12 -11.81
C ASP A 415 13.59 9.92 -10.99
N ILE A 416 13.13 8.88 -11.69
CA ILE A 416 12.63 7.64 -11.09
C ILE A 416 13.80 6.69 -10.81
N VAL A 417 13.96 6.32 -9.55
CA VAL A 417 15.00 5.41 -9.07
C VAL A 417 14.55 3.97 -9.19
N SER A 418 15.37 3.14 -9.84
CA SER A 418 15.11 1.71 -9.99
C SER A 418 16.40 0.92 -10.24
N THR A 419 16.31 -0.40 -10.19
CA THR A 419 17.40 -1.34 -10.53
C THR A 419 17.95 -1.06 -11.93
N TYR A 420 19.21 -1.41 -12.19
CA TYR A 420 19.85 -1.07 -13.46
C TYR A 420 20.94 -2.06 -13.84
N HIS A 421 21.09 -2.31 -15.13
CA HIS A 421 22.24 -3.02 -15.68
C HIS A 421 23.26 -2.03 -16.23
N TYR A 422 24.43 -1.95 -15.59
CA TYR A 422 25.53 -1.13 -16.08
C TYR A 422 26.51 -1.98 -16.90
N TYR A 423 26.34 -1.99 -18.22
CA TYR A 423 27.15 -2.83 -19.13
C TYR A 423 28.68 -2.67 -19.00
N PRO A 424 29.25 -1.50 -18.61
CA PRO A 424 30.69 -1.39 -18.38
C PRO A 424 31.18 -2.15 -17.14
N ASP A 425 30.27 -2.47 -16.21
CA ASP A 425 30.54 -3.31 -15.04
C ASP A 425 29.37 -4.29 -14.80
N PRO A 426 29.25 -5.33 -15.65
CA PRO A 426 28.13 -6.26 -15.60
C PRO A 426 28.23 -7.23 -14.41
N ALA A 427 29.29 -7.20 -13.61
CA ALA A 427 29.47 -8.08 -12.46
C ALA A 427 28.67 -7.61 -11.23
N ASN A 428 28.41 -6.30 -11.12
CA ASN A 428 27.78 -5.71 -9.95
C ASN A 428 26.32 -5.32 -10.21
N ASP A 429 25.56 -5.22 -9.13
CA ASP A 429 24.19 -4.73 -9.13
C ASP A 429 24.20 -3.21 -8.97
N TYR A 430 23.35 -2.54 -9.75
CA TYR A 430 23.30 -1.09 -9.83
C TYR A 430 21.87 -0.58 -9.72
N VAL A 431 21.73 0.67 -9.31
CA VAL A 431 20.49 1.42 -9.28
C VAL A 431 20.73 2.73 -10.03
N ALA A 432 19.75 3.22 -10.77
CA ALA A 432 19.85 4.47 -11.52
C ALA A 432 18.57 5.31 -11.39
N ALA A 433 18.72 6.63 -11.45
CA ALA A 433 17.62 7.56 -11.63
C ALA A 433 17.46 7.86 -13.14
N MET A 434 16.27 7.60 -13.70
CA MET A 434 15.96 7.81 -15.11
C MET A 434 14.67 8.60 -15.29
N SER A 435 14.56 9.30 -16.41
CA SER A 435 13.39 10.09 -16.78
C SER A 435 12.83 9.64 -18.14
N GLY A 436 11.52 9.47 -18.22
CA GLY A 436 10.81 9.11 -19.44
C GLY A 436 9.39 8.60 -19.17
N THR A 437 8.52 8.63 -20.19
CA THR A 437 7.25 7.86 -20.16
C THR A 437 7.51 6.37 -20.02
N SER A 438 8.71 5.91 -20.39
CA SER A 438 9.24 4.59 -20.10
C SER A 438 9.31 4.27 -18.60
N MET A 439 9.53 5.26 -17.73
CA MET A 439 9.53 5.05 -16.28
C MET A 439 8.12 5.13 -15.70
N SER A 440 7.21 5.86 -16.35
CA SER A 440 5.79 5.94 -15.95
C SER A 440 4.99 4.67 -16.26
N THR A 441 5.25 4.05 -17.40
CA THR A 441 4.55 2.83 -17.84
C THR A 441 4.65 1.65 -16.86
N PRO A 442 5.82 1.34 -16.25
CA PRO A 442 5.91 0.24 -15.29
C PRO A 442 5.22 0.49 -13.95
N PHE A 443 4.98 1.76 -13.57
CA PHE A 443 4.09 2.03 -12.43
C PHE A 443 2.68 1.49 -12.69
N VAL A 444 2.16 1.74 -13.89
CA VAL A 444 0.83 1.26 -14.34
C VAL A 444 0.83 -0.26 -14.51
N THR A 445 1.91 -0.83 -15.07
CA THR A 445 2.06 -2.29 -15.19
C THR A 445 2.02 -2.97 -13.81
N GLY A 446 2.71 -2.40 -12.82
CA GLY A 446 2.69 -2.88 -11.44
C GLY A 446 1.33 -2.69 -10.77
N GLU A 447 0.68 -1.55 -10.95
CA GLU A 447 -0.67 -1.32 -10.42
C GLU A 447 -1.69 -2.30 -11.01
N ALA A 448 -1.61 -2.60 -12.30
CA ALA A 448 -2.43 -3.64 -12.94
C ALA A 448 -2.22 -5.02 -12.28
N ALA A 449 -0.99 -5.34 -11.88
CA ALA A 449 -0.69 -6.58 -11.17
C ALA A 449 -1.25 -6.58 -9.73
N LEU A 450 -1.20 -5.44 -9.03
CA LEU A 450 -1.85 -5.28 -7.72
C LEU A 450 -3.37 -5.45 -7.84
N VAL A 451 -4.01 -4.80 -8.81
CA VAL A 451 -5.46 -4.91 -9.06
C VAL A 451 -5.85 -6.35 -9.36
N LYS A 452 -5.08 -7.06 -10.20
CA LYS A 452 -5.33 -8.49 -10.47
C LYS A 452 -5.13 -9.37 -9.24
N SER A 453 -4.14 -9.05 -8.40
CA SER A 453 -3.88 -9.77 -7.15
C SER A 453 -5.03 -9.61 -6.16
N GLN A 454 -5.62 -8.41 -6.10
CA GLN A 454 -6.75 -8.11 -5.23
C GLN A 454 -8.09 -8.61 -5.78
N PHE A 455 -8.27 -8.56 -7.09
CA PHE A 455 -9.48 -9.00 -7.79
C PHE A 455 -9.14 -10.05 -8.85
N PRO A 456 -8.87 -11.31 -8.46
CA PRO A 456 -8.42 -12.35 -9.39
C PRO A 456 -9.39 -12.65 -10.55
N SER A 457 -10.68 -12.36 -10.39
CA SER A 457 -11.71 -12.55 -11.42
C SER A 457 -11.77 -11.45 -12.47
N TYR A 458 -11.06 -10.32 -12.27
CA TYR A 458 -11.11 -9.19 -13.20
C TYR A 458 -10.52 -9.56 -14.55
N THR A 459 -11.24 -9.19 -15.61
CA THR A 459 -10.74 -9.20 -16.99
C THR A 459 -9.77 -8.05 -17.20
N TRP A 460 -9.05 -8.05 -18.33
CA TRP A 460 -8.18 -6.93 -18.68
C TRP A 460 -8.97 -5.61 -18.79
N GLN A 461 -10.23 -5.64 -19.25
CA GLN A 461 -11.09 -4.46 -19.30
C GLN A 461 -11.48 -3.96 -17.91
N ASP A 462 -11.75 -4.87 -16.97
CA ASP A 462 -12.07 -4.50 -15.59
C ASP A 462 -10.86 -3.84 -14.93
N ILE A 463 -9.64 -4.40 -15.12
CA ILE A 463 -8.38 -3.80 -14.65
C ILE A 463 -8.18 -2.42 -15.29
N TYR A 464 -8.33 -2.33 -16.61
CA TYR A 464 -8.18 -1.09 -17.36
C TYR A 464 -9.09 0.02 -16.83
N ASN A 465 -10.38 -0.30 -16.64
CA ASN A 465 -11.36 0.65 -16.12
C ASN A 465 -11.14 0.96 -14.64
N GLN A 466 -10.70 -0.01 -13.84
CA GLN A 466 -10.42 0.21 -12.42
C GLN A 466 -9.32 1.26 -12.24
N ILE A 467 -8.20 1.11 -12.96
CA ILE A 467 -7.10 2.09 -12.93
C ILE A 467 -7.58 3.47 -13.38
N LYS A 468 -8.22 3.57 -14.56
CA LYS A 468 -8.70 4.86 -15.09
C LYS A 468 -9.69 5.57 -14.18
N ASN A 469 -10.56 4.84 -13.48
CA ASN A 469 -11.59 5.42 -12.63
C ASN A 469 -11.10 5.78 -11.22
N THR A 470 -9.88 5.41 -10.85
CA THR A 470 -9.34 5.60 -9.51
C THR A 470 -8.16 6.57 -9.43
N THR A 471 -7.82 7.20 -10.55
CA THR A 471 -6.77 8.22 -10.65
C THR A 471 -7.04 9.47 -9.79
N ASP A 472 -5.97 10.17 -9.44
CA ASP A 472 -6.00 11.55 -8.94
C ASP A 472 -6.03 12.54 -10.09
N ASN A 473 -7.04 13.41 -10.11
CA ASN A 473 -7.13 14.46 -11.13
C ASN A 473 -6.02 15.51 -10.92
N ILE A 474 -5.20 15.71 -11.95
CA ILE A 474 -4.06 16.65 -11.96
C ILE A 474 -4.28 17.84 -12.90
N ASP A 475 -5.50 18.06 -13.40
CA ASP A 475 -5.80 19.10 -14.40
C ASP A 475 -5.52 20.51 -13.87
N ALA A 476 -5.77 20.75 -12.57
CA ALA A 476 -5.54 22.04 -11.95
C ALA A 476 -4.07 22.46 -11.96
N LEU A 477 -3.16 21.49 -11.83
CA LEU A 477 -1.71 21.69 -11.89
C LEU A 477 -1.21 21.77 -13.34
N ASN A 478 -2.05 21.39 -14.31
CA ASN A 478 -1.72 21.30 -15.74
C ASN A 478 -2.76 22.02 -16.62
N PRO A 479 -3.02 23.33 -16.41
CA PRO A 479 -4.13 24.04 -17.07
C PRO A 479 -4.04 24.07 -18.60
N GLY A 480 -2.83 23.93 -19.17
CA GLY A 480 -2.62 23.84 -20.62
C GLY A 480 -2.89 22.46 -21.23
N TYR A 481 -3.12 21.44 -20.41
CA TYR A 481 -3.21 20.04 -20.82
C TYR A 481 -4.47 19.33 -20.27
N VAL A 482 -5.49 20.10 -19.86
CA VAL A 482 -6.74 19.55 -19.34
C VAL A 482 -7.35 18.55 -20.31
N GLY A 483 -7.58 17.32 -19.85
CA GLY A 483 -8.10 16.21 -20.66
C GLY A 483 -7.12 15.65 -21.71
N LEU A 484 -5.84 16.03 -21.66
CA LEU A 484 -4.78 15.52 -22.54
C LEU A 484 -3.76 14.64 -21.79
N LEU A 485 -3.94 14.44 -20.48
CA LEU A 485 -3.06 13.66 -19.60
C LEU A 485 -3.80 12.46 -18.99
N GLY A 486 -4.83 11.98 -19.69
CA GLY A 486 -5.71 10.93 -19.21
C GLY A 486 -6.69 11.41 -18.14
N THR A 487 -7.22 10.46 -17.38
CA THR A 487 -8.14 10.74 -16.26
C THR A 487 -7.43 11.31 -15.04
N GLY A 488 -6.10 11.23 -14.99
CA GLY A 488 -5.28 11.74 -13.90
C GLY A 488 -4.02 10.91 -13.67
N ARG A 489 -3.29 11.21 -12.59
CA ARG A 489 -2.20 10.36 -12.08
C ARG A 489 -2.79 9.08 -11.47
N ILE A 490 -2.22 7.91 -11.73
CA ILE A 490 -2.65 6.67 -11.07
C ILE A 490 -2.53 6.73 -9.53
N ASN A 491 -3.33 5.91 -8.84
CA ASN A 491 -3.37 5.81 -7.40
C ASN A 491 -3.65 4.36 -6.99
N ALA A 492 -2.60 3.64 -6.61
CA ALA A 492 -2.67 2.22 -6.32
C ALA A 492 -3.58 1.93 -5.13
N CYS A 493 -3.56 2.78 -4.10
CA CYS A 493 -4.43 2.62 -2.93
C CYS A 493 -5.91 2.64 -3.33
N ARG A 494 -6.35 3.63 -4.11
CA ARG A 494 -7.73 3.71 -4.61
C ARG A 494 -8.06 2.58 -5.57
N ALA A 495 -7.12 2.20 -6.44
CA ALA A 495 -7.29 1.08 -7.37
C ALA A 495 -7.59 -0.25 -6.65
N LEU A 496 -7.10 -0.43 -5.42
CA LEU A 496 -7.40 -1.61 -4.58
C LEU A 496 -8.63 -1.46 -3.68
N GLY A 497 -9.36 -0.34 -3.78
CA GLY A 497 -10.52 -0.03 -2.93
C GLY A 497 -10.15 0.62 -1.59
N GLY A 498 -8.89 1.01 -1.43
CA GLY A 498 -8.40 1.78 -0.30
C GLY A 498 -8.85 3.24 -0.30
N THR A 499 -8.62 3.89 0.83
CA THR A 499 -8.78 5.35 0.98
C THR A 499 -7.44 5.90 1.43
N PRO A 500 -6.73 6.68 0.59
CA PRO A 500 -5.47 7.29 0.99
C PRO A 500 -5.64 8.12 2.25
N ASN A 501 -4.71 7.97 3.21
CA ASN A 501 -4.64 8.86 4.35
C ASN A 501 -4.28 10.26 3.86
N PRO A 502 -4.93 11.34 4.35
CA PRO A 502 -4.51 12.69 4.01
C PRO A 502 -3.06 12.90 4.47
N LYS A 503 -2.12 13.02 3.53
CA LYS A 503 -0.73 13.33 3.87
C LYS A 503 -0.64 14.77 4.40
N ALA A 504 0.25 14.97 5.38
CA ALA A 504 0.40 16.27 6.03
C ALA A 504 0.79 17.32 4.98
N ILE A 505 -0.03 18.37 4.86
CA ILE A 505 0.31 19.54 4.06
C ILE A 505 1.57 20.16 4.66
N ALA A 506 2.61 20.38 3.84
CA ALA A 506 3.85 21.01 4.26
C ALA A 506 3.55 22.29 5.07
N SER A 507 4.17 22.43 6.24
CA SER A 507 3.95 23.58 7.14
C SER A 507 4.00 24.91 6.38
N GLY A 508 2.85 25.53 6.17
CA GLY A 508 2.71 26.85 5.54
C GLY A 508 2.10 26.86 4.14
N SER A 509 1.80 25.72 3.50
CA SER A 509 0.95 25.69 2.32
C SER A 509 -0.53 25.58 2.71
N VAL A 510 -1.37 26.37 2.05
CA VAL A 510 -2.83 26.29 2.14
C VAL A 510 -3.30 25.40 1.00
N PRO A 511 -4.12 24.36 1.24
CA PRO A 511 -4.62 23.52 0.16
C PRO A 511 -5.40 24.37 -0.85
N GLU A 512 -5.17 24.18 -2.15
CA GLU A 512 -5.77 25.05 -3.17
C GLU A 512 -7.30 24.87 -3.31
N LYS A 513 -7.84 23.75 -2.82
CA LYS A 513 -9.27 23.41 -2.95
C LYS A 513 -9.87 22.90 -1.64
N PHE A 514 -11.15 23.23 -1.48
CA PHE A 514 -12.03 22.58 -0.53
C PHE A 514 -12.30 21.13 -0.93
N THR A 515 -11.97 20.19 -0.04
CA THR A 515 -12.12 18.75 -0.28
C THR A 515 -12.64 18.09 0.98
N LEU A 516 -13.69 17.27 0.86
CA LEU A 516 -14.08 16.33 1.91
C LEU A 516 -13.55 14.94 1.52
N PHE A 517 -12.76 14.31 2.39
CA PHE A 517 -12.22 12.97 2.14
C PHE A 517 -13.21 11.88 2.54
N GLN A 518 -13.02 10.69 1.99
CA GLN A 518 -13.73 9.52 2.48
C GLN A 518 -13.27 9.23 3.92
N ASN A 519 -14.22 9.04 4.84
CA ASN A 519 -13.90 8.72 6.23
C ASN A 519 -13.09 7.42 6.30
N PHE A 520 -12.14 7.35 7.23
CA PHE A 520 -11.32 6.16 7.45
C PHE A 520 -11.28 5.80 8.94
N PRO A 521 -11.48 4.51 9.31
CA PRO A 521 -11.85 3.40 8.42
C PRO A 521 -13.28 3.52 7.84
N ASN A 522 -13.58 2.78 6.77
CA ASN A 522 -14.94 2.63 6.21
C ASN A 522 -15.08 1.29 5.43
N PRO A 523 -15.87 0.30 5.88
CA PRO A 523 -16.70 0.36 7.08
C PRO A 523 -15.85 0.50 8.35
N PHE A 524 -16.41 1.09 9.39
CA PHE A 524 -15.72 1.25 10.67
C PHE A 524 -16.49 0.61 11.82
N ASN A 525 -15.77 0.23 12.85
CA ASN A 525 -16.30 -0.14 14.16
C ASN A 525 -15.82 0.89 15.20
N LEU A 526 -16.71 1.30 16.10
CA LEU A 526 -16.51 2.31 17.16
C LEU A 526 -16.24 3.75 16.70
N ALA A 527 -15.26 3.99 15.83
CA ALA A 527 -14.91 5.34 15.42
C ALA A 527 -14.36 5.43 13.99
N THR A 528 -14.51 6.60 13.38
CA THR A 528 -13.94 6.92 12.07
C THR A 528 -13.50 8.37 12.02
N ASN A 529 -12.42 8.64 11.29
CA ASN A 529 -11.93 9.99 11.06
C ASN A 529 -12.52 10.53 9.76
N ILE A 530 -13.06 11.74 9.82
CA ILE A 530 -13.54 12.50 8.68
C ILE A 530 -12.58 13.66 8.49
N SER A 531 -11.78 13.57 7.43
CA SER A 531 -10.79 14.60 7.09
C SER A 531 -11.30 15.50 5.97
N PHE A 532 -10.88 16.76 5.97
CA PHE A 532 -11.20 17.72 4.93
C PHE A 532 -10.15 18.84 4.81
N TYR A 533 -10.03 19.39 3.61
CA TYR A 533 -9.20 20.55 3.32
C TYR A 533 -10.06 21.81 3.20
N LEU A 534 -9.54 22.92 3.73
CA LEU A 534 -10.09 24.26 3.53
C LEU A 534 -9.07 25.12 2.81
N SER A 535 -9.45 25.66 1.65
CA SER A 535 -8.59 26.56 0.87
C SER A 535 -8.61 28.02 1.32
N GLU A 536 -9.61 28.38 2.11
CA GLU A 536 -9.72 29.68 2.74
C GLU A 536 -10.41 29.54 4.10
N LYS A 537 -10.42 30.65 4.85
CA LYS A 537 -11.07 30.69 6.16
C LYS A 537 -12.57 30.63 5.97
N SER A 538 -13.20 29.56 6.44
CA SER A 538 -14.61 29.28 6.15
C SER A 538 -15.40 28.93 7.40
N GLU A 539 -16.67 29.31 7.42
CA GLU A 539 -17.62 28.81 8.41
C GLU A 539 -17.99 27.36 8.04
N VAL A 540 -17.57 26.43 8.90
CA VAL A 540 -17.69 25.00 8.68
C VAL A 540 -18.83 24.41 9.50
N ASN A 541 -19.67 23.62 8.84
CA ASN A 541 -20.62 22.73 9.47
C ASN A 541 -20.41 21.30 8.98
N LEU A 542 -19.92 20.42 9.85
CA LEU A 542 -19.83 18.98 9.58
C LEU A 542 -20.91 18.25 10.37
N THR A 543 -21.89 17.69 9.67
CA THR A 543 -23.03 17.01 10.29
C THR A 543 -23.23 15.61 9.72
N ILE A 544 -23.57 14.67 10.60
CA ILE A 544 -23.87 13.27 10.29
C ILE A 544 -25.38 13.07 10.23
N TYR A 545 -25.81 12.28 9.26
CA TYR A 545 -27.19 11.95 8.96
C TYR A 545 -27.39 10.44 8.82
N ASN A 546 -28.56 9.94 9.19
CA ASN A 546 -28.96 8.56 8.91
C ASN A 546 -29.52 8.41 7.48
N ILE A 547 -29.92 7.20 7.09
CA ILE A 547 -30.51 6.93 5.76
C ILE A 547 -31.82 7.67 5.46
N LEU A 548 -32.53 8.13 6.49
CA LEU A 548 -33.76 8.91 6.36
C LEU A 548 -33.47 10.41 6.19
N GLY A 549 -32.19 10.82 6.22
CA GLY A 549 -31.78 12.21 6.16
C GLY A 549 -31.94 12.95 7.49
N GLU A 550 -32.20 12.24 8.59
CA GLU A 550 -32.32 12.84 9.92
C GLU A 550 -30.93 13.09 10.51
N LYS A 551 -30.76 14.25 11.16
CA LYS A 551 -29.50 14.61 11.82
C LYS A 551 -29.22 13.65 12.98
N VAL A 552 -28.03 13.08 12.98
CA VAL A 552 -27.50 12.19 14.03
C VAL A 552 -26.60 12.96 15.00
N LYS A 553 -25.60 13.69 14.50
CA LYS A 553 -24.63 14.43 15.30
C LYS A 553 -23.97 15.54 14.49
N ALA A 554 -23.80 16.73 15.06
CA ALA A 554 -22.88 17.74 14.52
C ALA A 554 -21.48 17.50 15.10
N LEU A 555 -20.48 17.30 14.23
CA LEU A 555 -19.08 17.13 14.64
C LEU A 555 -18.32 18.46 14.71
N ALA A 556 -18.68 19.41 13.84
CA ALA A 556 -18.14 20.75 13.87
C ALA A 556 -19.20 21.77 13.47
N ASN A 557 -19.15 22.92 14.14
CA ASN A 557 -19.92 24.09 13.81
C ASN A 557 -19.14 25.33 14.25
N GLY A 558 -18.57 26.09 13.31
CA GLY A 558 -17.84 27.30 13.62
C GLY A 558 -16.84 27.68 12.53
N LEU A 559 -16.04 28.70 12.82
CA LEU A 559 -15.05 29.24 11.88
C LEU A 559 -13.75 28.44 11.95
N PHE A 560 -13.27 27.95 10.81
CA PHE A 560 -12.04 27.16 10.70
C PHE A 560 -11.03 27.91 9.82
N GLU A 561 -9.76 27.85 10.20
CA GLU A 561 -8.66 28.42 9.40
C GLU A 561 -8.36 27.55 8.17
N PRO A 562 -7.79 28.12 7.09
CA PRO A 562 -7.35 27.34 5.93
C PRO A 562 -6.35 26.25 6.35
N GLY A 563 -6.43 25.06 5.75
CA GLY A 563 -5.56 23.93 6.08
C GLY A 563 -6.26 22.57 6.06
N ASN A 564 -5.55 21.55 6.56
CA ASN A 564 -6.09 20.21 6.76
C ASN A 564 -6.73 20.09 8.15
N HIS A 565 -7.93 19.51 8.20
CA HIS A 565 -8.68 19.26 9.40
C HIS A 565 -9.13 17.81 9.44
N SER A 566 -9.08 17.18 10.61
CA SER A 566 -9.60 15.83 10.82
C SER A 566 -10.44 15.79 12.09
N LEU A 567 -11.64 15.23 11.98
CA LEU A 567 -12.60 15.13 13.07
C LEU A 567 -13.08 13.69 13.22
N THR A 568 -13.06 13.18 14.43
CA THR A 568 -13.48 11.80 14.72
C THR A 568 -14.97 11.73 15.01
N TRP A 569 -15.68 10.81 14.34
CA TRP A 569 -16.97 10.34 14.80
C TRP A 569 -16.82 9.05 15.60
N ASP A 570 -17.43 8.99 16.78
CA ASP A 570 -17.41 7.89 17.73
C ASP A 570 -18.66 6.98 17.65
N GLY A 571 -19.39 7.01 16.54
CA GLY A 571 -20.60 6.20 16.35
C GLY A 571 -21.75 6.56 17.32
N LYS A 572 -21.72 7.74 17.94
CA LYS A 572 -22.78 8.22 18.85
C LYS A 572 -23.58 9.37 18.23
N ASN A 573 -24.85 9.49 18.63
CA ASN A 573 -25.68 10.64 18.30
C ASN A 573 -25.38 11.85 19.22
N GLU A 574 -26.08 12.96 18.99
CA GLU A 574 -25.95 14.20 19.78
C GLU A 574 -26.21 14.00 21.29
N ALA A 575 -27.05 13.03 21.67
CA ALA A 575 -27.34 12.69 23.06
C ALA A 575 -26.30 11.72 23.68
N GLY A 576 -25.21 11.40 22.96
CA GLY A 576 -24.17 10.47 23.40
C GLY A 576 -24.58 9.00 23.36
N SER A 577 -25.72 8.67 22.76
CA SER A 577 -26.17 7.28 22.59
C SER A 577 -25.60 6.67 21.31
N VAL A 578 -25.14 5.43 21.39
CA VAL A 578 -24.59 4.69 20.24
C VAL A 578 -25.69 4.46 19.20
N VAL A 579 -25.39 4.72 17.94
CA VAL A 579 -26.36 4.53 16.83
C VAL A 579 -26.31 3.09 16.28
N ALA A 580 -27.29 2.68 15.48
CA ALA A 580 -27.37 1.33 14.93
C ALA A 580 -26.31 1.09 13.84
N SER A 581 -25.89 -0.16 13.60
CA SER A 581 -25.12 -0.49 12.40
C SER A 581 -25.91 -0.14 11.15
N GLY A 582 -25.24 0.32 10.11
CA GLY A 582 -25.89 0.69 8.87
C GLY A 582 -25.18 1.81 8.14
N ILE A 583 -25.87 2.35 7.14
CA ILE A 583 -25.38 3.43 6.30
C ILE A 583 -25.69 4.77 6.95
N TYR A 584 -24.68 5.63 6.99
CA TYR A 584 -24.77 7.01 7.39
C TYR A 584 -24.19 7.92 6.30
N PHE A 585 -24.54 9.19 6.36
CA PHE A 585 -23.99 10.22 5.50
C PHE A 585 -23.37 11.31 6.36
N TYR A 586 -22.21 11.83 5.97
CA TYR A 586 -21.66 13.03 6.57
C TYR A 586 -21.60 14.10 5.51
N ARG A 587 -22.08 15.29 5.88
CA ARG A 587 -22.14 16.47 5.02
C ARG A 587 -21.29 17.56 5.63
N LEU A 588 -20.33 18.04 4.85
CA LEU A 588 -19.52 19.21 5.16
C LEU A 588 -20.05 20.39 4.35
N ASN A 589 -20.45 21.45 5.05
CA ASN A 589 -20.65 22.78 4.48
C ASN A 589 -19.45 23.65 4.87
N ALA A 590 -18.88 24.38 3.92
CA ALA A 590 -17.90 25.42 4.17
C ALA A 590 -18.19 26.62 3.27
N GLY A 591 -18.73 27.70 3.84
CA GLY A 591 -19.27 28.81 3.05
C GLY A 591 -20.38 28.34 2.10
N ASP A 592 -20.24 28.62 0.80
CA ASP A 592 -21.19 28.23 -0.25
C ASP A 592 -21.02 26.77 -0.75
N GLN A 593 -19.98 26.07 -0.30
CA GLN A 593 -19.64 24.73 -0.77
C GLN A 593 -20.23 23.65 0.14
N VAL A 594 -20.83 22.62 -0.47
CA VAL A 594 -21.45 21.50 0.24
C VAL A 594 -21.01 20.18 -0.40
N ILE A 595 -20.39 19.30 0.38
CA ILE A 595 -20.04 17.93 -0.05
C ILE A 595 -20.66 16.94 0.94
N THR A 596 -21.28 15.89 0.43
CA THR A 596 -21.81 14.77 1.23
C THR A 596 -21.16 13.47 0.79
N LYS A 597 -20.75 12.64 1.75
CA LYS A 597 -20.23 11.29 1.49
C LYS A 597 -20.93 10.27 2.38
N LYS A 598 -20.86 9.00 1.94
CA LYS A 598 -21.49 7.85 2.59
C LYS A 598 -20.47 7.13 3.47
N MET A 599 -20.86 6.68 4.66
CA MET A 599 -20.07 5.81 5.53
C MET A 599 -20.89 4.64 6.04
N SER A 600 -20.23 3.53 6.33
CA SER A 600 -20.84 2.31 6.86
C SER A 600 -20.32 2.06 8.27
N LEU A 601 -21.22 2.10 9.25
CA LEU A 601 -20.92 1.67 10.62
C LEU A 601 -21.27 0.19 10.74
N LEU A 602 -20.27 -0.63 11.06
CA LEU A 602 -20.45 -2.02 11.45
C LEU A 602 -20.23 -2.13 12.95
N LYS A 603 -21.13 -2.85 13.63
CA LYS A 603 -20.92 -3.23 15.04
C LYS A 603 -20.29 -4.60 15.07
#